data_AF-A0A3B8JC89-F1
#
_entry.id   AF-A0A3B8JC89-F1
#
_cell.length_a   1.000
_cell.length_b   1.000
_cell.length_c   1.000
_cell.angle_alpha   90.00
_cell.angle_beta   90.00
_cell.angle_gamma   90.00
#
_symmetry.space_group_name_H-M   'P 1'
#
loop_
_entity.id
_entity.type
_entity.pdbx_description
1 polymer ?
#
loop_
_entity_poly.entity_id
_entity_poly.type
_entity_poly.pdbx_seq_one_letter_code
_entity_poly.pdbx_strand_id
1 'polypeptide(L)'
;MDGYYRLVESYRNADDRVCHRTLLNVGFLDDEVTVDRLNHIRRRLVEREQLLRSGPSLFEWEKSTDPVVNRFVEDLWTRLIKEERIDTGEAVTSGGNKNNGGKDWQTIDMNSMAHADAREIGVEWLCYQCLEQLGVSECLRRQGWEEDPIRLALTHIISRAAYPASELCTSRRIRKNSAVCEVTGFPLSRINKDCLYRITRRLYGIHAEMEKFLS
;
A
#
# COMPACT_ATOMS: atom_id res chain seq x y z
N MET A 1 -38.93 -35.73 -3.55
CA MET A 1 -37.88 -36.29 -2.66
C MET A 1 -37.18 -35.07 -2.12
N ASP A 2 -37.63 -34.61 -0.96
CA ASP A 2 -37.48 -33.20 -0.61
C ASP A 2 -36.03 -32.91 -0.23
N GLY A 3 -35.33 -32.26 -1.16
CA GLY A 3 -33.96 -31.82 -0.97
C GLY A 3 -33.91 -30.67 0.01
N TYR A 4 -32.99 -30.73 0.98
CA TYR A 4 -32.70 -29.60 1.84
C TYR A 4 -31.68 -28.68 1.16
N TYR A 5 -32.09 -27.45 0.86
CA TYR A 5 -31.28 -26.49 0.10
C TYR A 5 -30.62 -25.45 1.01
N ARG A 6 -29.37 -25.13 0.68
CA ARG A 6 -28.56 -24.08 1.33
C ARG A 6 -27.95 -23.17 0.28
N LEU A 7 -27.97 -21.87 0.55
CA LEU A 7 -27.25 -20.88 -0.24
C LEU A 7 -25.84 -20.74 0.32
N VAL A 8 -24.84 -20.93 -0.53
CA VAL A 8 -23.42 -20.99 -0.15
C VAL A 8 -22.60 -20.06 -1.03
N GLU A 9 -21.74 -19.28 -0.40
CA GLU A 9 -20.72 -18.43 -1.02
C GLU A 9 -19.39 -19.19 -1.08
N SER A 10 -18.74 -19.18 -2.24
CA SER A 10 -17.38 -19.69 -2.41
C SER A 10 -16.39 -18.54 -2.45
N TYR A 11 -15.36 -18.58 -1.62
CA TYR A 11 -14.30 -17.57 -1.58
C TYR A 11 -12.92 -18.22 -1.42
N ARG A 12 -11.85 -17.48 -1.75
CA ARG A 12 -10.47 -17.91 -1.50
C ARG A 12 -9.97 -17.26 -0.21
N ASN A 13 -9.36 -18.05 0.66
CA ASN A 13 -8.74 -17.54 1.89
C ASN A 13 -7.35 -16.94 1.60
N ALA A 14 -6.68 -16.39 2.62
CA ALA A 14 -5.35 -15.79 2.49
C ALA A 14 -4.26 -16.76 2.00
N ASP A 15 -4.48 -18.07 2.16
CA ASP A 15 -3.58 -19.14 1.72
C ASP A 15 -3.94 -19.70 0.32
N ASP A 16 -4.76 -18.96 -0.44
CA ASP A 16 -5.25 -19.32 -1.79
C ASP A 16 -6.11 -20.61 -1.85
N ARG A 17 -6.67 -21.05 -0.71
CA ARG A 17 -7.55 -22.24 -0.64
C ARG A 17 -9.00 -21.85 -0.84
N VAL A 18 -9.72 -22.65 -1.64
CA VAL A 18 -11.18 -22.50 -1.84
C VAL A 18 -11.92 -22.93 -0.58
N CYS A 19 -12.72 -22.02 -0.04
CA CYS A 19 -13.53 -22.19 1.15
C CYS A 19 -14.99 -21.84 0.85
N HIS A 20 -15.89 -22.39 1.66
CA HIS A 20 -17.33 -22.22 1.49
C HIS A 20 -17.96 -21.65 2.76
N ARG A 21 -18.77 -20.59 2.63
CA ARG A 21 -19.53 -19.97 3.71
C ARG A 21 -21.02 -20.12 3.44
N THR A 22 -21.78 -20.68 4.39
CA THR A 22 -23.24 -20.79 4.23
C THR A 22 -23.89 -19.44 4.52
N LEU A 23 -24.50 -18.83 3.51
CA LEU A 23 -25.19 -17.55 3.63
C LEU A 23 -26.57 -17.71 4.22
N LEU A 24 -27.36 -18.65 3.71
CA LEU A 24 -28.74 -18.85 4.15
C LEU A 24 -29.13 -20.32 4.09
N ASN A 25 -29.81 -20.77 5.14
CA ASN A 25 -30.51 -22.05 5.13
C ASN A 25 -31.90 -21.81 4.50
N VAL A 26 -32.06 -22.24 3.25
CA VAL A 26 -33.30 -22.05 2.49
C VAL A 26 -34.38 -23.02 2.98
N GLY A 27 -33.98 -24.24 3.33
CA GLY A 27 -34.88 -25.28 3.81
C GLY A 27 -35.32 -26.22 2.70
N PHE A 28 -36.50 -26.82 2.87
CA PHE A 28 -37.14 -27.63 1.84
C PHE A 28 -37.86 -26.73 0.86
N LEU A 29 -37.60 -26.93 -0.43
CA LEU A 29 -38.30 -26.23 -1.52
C LEU A 29 -39.34 -27.18 -2.10
N ASP A 30 -40.52 -26.65 -2.42
CA ASP A 30 -41.60 -27.42 -3.03
C ASP A 30 -41.19 -27.99 -4.40
N ASP A 31 -41.84 -29.10 -4.81
CA ASP A 31 -41.57 -29.86 -6.05
C ASP A 31 -41.71 -29.03 -7.35
N GLU A 32 -42.16 -27.77 -7.29
CA GLU A 32 -42.24 -26.84 -8.42
C GLU A 32 -40.88 -26.26 -8.85
N VAL A 33 -39.83 -26.48 -8.06
CA VAL A 33 -38.50 -25.91 -8.29
C VAL A 33 -37.57 -26.93 -8.95
N THR A 34 -37.62 -26.99 -10.29
CA THR A 34 -36.70 -27.80 -11.11
C THR A 34 -35.25 -27.31 -10.98
N VAL A 35 -34.28 -28.21 -11.22
CA VAL A 35 -32.83 -27.91 -11.23
C VAL A 35 -32.49 -26.70 -12.12
N ASP A 36 -33.15 -26.55 -13.27
CA ASP A 36 -32.94 -25.40 -14.17
C ASP A 36 -33.37 -24.08 -13.53
N ARG A 37 -34.49 -24.08 -12.81
CA ARG A 37 -34.97 -22.92 -12.05
C ARG A 37 -34.02 -22.56 -10.92
N LEU A 38 -33.45 -23.55 -10.21
CA LEU A 38 -32.43 -23.31 -9.17
C LEU A 38 -31.17 -22.64 -9.74
N ASN A 39 -30.71 -23.12 -10.90
CA ASN A 39 -29.56 -22.52 -11.58
C ASN A 39 -29.84 -21.07 -11.99
N HIS A 40 -31.06 -20.77 -12.45
CA HIS A 40 -31.48 -19.39 -12.75
C HIS A 40 -31.55 -18.51 -11.49
N ILE A 41 -32.13 -18.99 -10.39
CA ILE A 41 -32.18 -18.28 -9.11
C ILE A 41 -30.77 -17.95 -8.63
N ARG A 42 -29.86 -18.95 -8.61
CA ARG A 42 -28.45 -18.77 -8.22
C ARG A 42 -27.79 -17.68 -9.08
N ARG A 43 -27.95 -17.73 -10.40
CA ARG A 43 -27.33 -16.78 -11.32
C ARG A 43 -27.81 -15.34 -11.06
N ARG A 44 -29.12 -15.16 -10.82
CA ARG A 44 -29.72 -13.84 -10.53
C ARG A 44 -29.28 -13.27 -9.19
N LEU A 45 -29.10 -14.11 -8.17
CA LEU A 45 -28.57 -13.68 -6.87
C LEU A 45 -27.12 -13.20 -6.98
N VAL A 46 -26.27 -13.92 -7.73
CA VAL A 46 -24.88 -13.51 -7.98
C VAL A 46 -24.82 -12.19 -8.77
N GLU A 47 -25.68 -12.03 -9.77
CA GLU A 47 -25.78 -10.78 -10.55
C GLU A 47 -26.14 -9.59 -9.65
N ARG A 48 -27.14 -9.74 -8.77
CA ARG A 48 -27.53 -8.70 -7.82
C ARG A 48 -26.40 -8.31 -6.86
N GLU A 49 -25.61 -9.27 -6.40
CA GLU A 49 -24.42 -9.01 -5.59
C GLU A 49 -23.34 -8.26 -6.39
N GLN A 50 -23.08 -8.67 -7.64
CA GLN A 50 -22.10 -8.01 -8.51
C GLN A 50 -22.50 -6.56 -8.82
N LEU A 51 -23.78 -6.29 -9.07
CA LEU A 51 -24.30 -4.94 -9.27
C LEU A 51 -24.03 -4.02 -8.07
N LEU A 52 -24.16 -4.55 -6.85
CA LEU A 52 -23.87 -3.81 -5.62
C LEU A 52 -22.36 -3.53 -5.44
N ARG A 53 -21.49 -4.49 -5.78
CA ARG A 53 -20.04 -4.41 -5.48
C ARG A 53 -19.24 -3.73 -6.58
N SER A 54 -19.59 -3.93 -7.84
CA SER A 54 -18.76 -3.58 -9.01
C SER A 54 -19.50 -2.74 -10.07
N GLY A 55 -20.78 -2.42 -9.86
CA GLY A 55 -21.60 -1.66 -10.82
C GLY A 55 -22.19 -2.51 -11.96
N PRO A 56 -22.83 -1.89 -12.96
CA PRO A 56 -23.49 -2.60 -14.05
C PRO A 56 -22.52 -3.46 -14.86
N SER A 57 -22.86 -4.75 -15.05
CA SER A 57 -22.06 -5.63 -15.90
C SER A 57 -22.10 -5.17 -17.36
N LEU A 58 -21.00 -5.40 -18.09
CA LEU A 58 -20.87 -5.07 -19.51
C LEU A 58 -21.90 -5.81 -20.41
N PHE A 59 -22.48 -6.88 -19.90
CA PHE A 59 -23.51 -7.66 -20.56
C PHE A 59 -24.85 -7.46 -19.83
N GLU A 60 -25.88 -7.09 -20.58
CA GLU A 60 -27.26 -7.11 -20.10
C GLU A 60 -27.75 -8.56 -20.14
N TRP A 61 -27.99 -9.12 -18.97
CA TRP A 61 -28.52 -10.47 -18.86
C TRP A 61 -30.04 -10.46 -18.97
N GLU A 62 -30.57 -11.37 -19.77
CA GLU A 62 -32.00 -11.47 -20.07
C GLU A 62 -32.81 -11.67 -18.79
N LYS A 63 -33.81 -10.79 -18.57
CA LYS A 63 -34.75 -10.90 -17.45
C LYS A 63 -35.46 -12.25 -17.55
N SER A 64 -35.45 -13.05 -16.48
CA SER A 64 -36.20 -14.30 -16.48
C SER A 64 -37.69 -14.04 -16.63
N THR A 65 -38.27 -14.58 -17.69
CA THR A 65 -39.71 -14.54 -17.99
C THR A 65 -40.53 -15.37 -16.99
N ASP A 66 -39.88 -16.25 -16.21
CA ASP A 66 -40.54 -17.12 -15.22
C ASP A 66 -40.88 -16.37 -13.92
N PRO A 67 -42.17 -16.23 -13.56
CA PRO A 67 -42.60 -15.52 -12.35
C PRO A 67 -42.18 -16.23 -11.06
N VAL A 68 -42.02 -17.56 -11.08
CA VAL A 68 -41.63 -18.35 -9.89
C VAL A 68 -40.19 -18.00 -9.49
N VAL A 69 -39.29 -17.93 -10.46
CA VAL A 69 -37.87 -17.58 -10.25
C VAL A 69 -37.74 -16.17 -9.66
N ASN A 70 -38.46 -15.19 -10.20
CA ASN A 70 -38.40 -13.81 -9.72
C ASN A 70 -38.88 -13.69 -8.27
N ARG A 71 -39.97 -14.38 -7.91
CA ARG A 71 -40.46 -14.41 -6.53
C ARG A 71 -39.42 -14.95 -5.56
N PHE A 72 -38.83 -16.12 -5.86
CA PHE A 72 -37.80 -16.70 -5.00
C PHE A 72 -36.54 -15.83 -4.92
N VAL A 73 -36.14 -15.16 -6.00
CA VAL A 73 -35.01 -14.23 -5.97
C VAL A 73 -35.28 -13.05 -5.06
N GLU A 74 -36.46 -12.43 -5.12
CA GLU A 74 -36.82 -11.33 -4.22
C GLU A 74 -36.93 -11.78 -2.75
N ASP A 75 -37.58 -12.92 -2.49
CA ASP A 75 -37.75 -13.45 -1.14
C ASP A 75 -36.41 -13.83 -0.50
N LEU A 76 -35.50 -14.46 -1.26
CA LEU A 76 -34.17 -14.79 -0.76
C LEU A 76 -33.29 -13.54 -0.59
N TRP A 77 -33.40 -12.58 -1.49
CA TRP A 77 -32.63 -11.34 -1.44
C TRP A 77 -33.03 -10.46 -0.24
N THR A 78 -34.33 -10.30 -0.01
CA THR A 78 -34.85 -9.57 1.16
C THR A 78 -34.42 -10.23 2.47
N ARG A 79 -34.38 -11.57 2.53
CA ARG A 79 -33.85 -12.31 3.68
C ARG A 79 -32.33 -12.10 3.87
N LEU A 80 -31.56 -12.09 2.78
CA LEU A 80 -30.11 -11.86 2.84
C LEU A 80 -29.76 -10.47 3.37
N ILE A 81 -30.53 -9.44 2.96
CA ILE A 81 -30.38 -8.08 3.49
C ILE A 81 -30.82 -8.02 4.96
N LYS A 82 -31.97 -8.60 5.31
CA LYS A 82 -32.50 -8.59 6.68
C LYS A 82 -31.59 -9.29 7.68
N GLU A 83 -30.92 -10.36 7.28
CA GLU A 83 -29.99 -11.12 8.13
C GLU A 83 -28.55 -10.56 8.11
N GLU A 84 -28.30 -9.41 7.45
CA GLU A 84 -26.98 -8.77 7.31
C GLU A 84 -25.89 -9.75 6.83
N ARG A 85 -26.26 -10.71 5.98
CA ARG A 85 -25.34 -11.75 5.47
C ARG A 85 -24.47 -11.25 4.31
N ILE A 86 -24.90 -10.15 3.69
CA ILE A 86 -24.25 -9.47 2.58
C ILE A 86 -23.98 -8.04 3.03
N ASP A 87 -22.74 -7.58 2.87
CA ASP A 87 -22.35 -6.18 3.11
C ASP A 87 -22.94 -5.30 2.00
N THR A 88 -24.21 -4.94 2.13
CA THR A 88 -24.76 -3.77 1.44
C THR A 88 -24.09 -2.55 2.03
N GLY A 89 -23.14 -1.94 1.32
CA GLY A 89 -22.38 -0.74 1.76
C GLY A 89 -23.21 0.51 2.11
N GLU A 90 -24.53 0.38 2.28
CA GLU A 90 -25.48 1.43 2.68
C GLU A 90 -25.32 1.87 4.14
N ALA A 91 -24.59 1.13 4.98
CA ALA A 91 -24.31 1.56 6.36
C ALA A 91 -23.28 2.71 6.46
N VAL A 92 -22.63 3.12 5.37
CA VAL A 92 -21.55 4.15 5.41
C VAL A 92 -21.99 5.51 4.87
N THR A 93 -23.19 5.64 4.27
CA THR A 93 -23.66 6.92 3.68
C THR A 93 -24.77 7.62 4.46
N SER A 94 -25.19 7.09 5.62
CA SER A 94 -26.11 7.79 6.52
C SER A 94 -25.35 8.30 7.74
N GLY A 95 -24.99 9.58 7.73
CA GLY A 95 -24.45 10.30 8.88
C GLY A 95 -25.34 10.09 10.10
N GLY A 96 -24.80 9.45 11.13
CA GLY A 96 -25.57 9.07 12.32
C GLY A 96 -24.70 8.40 13.36
N ASN A 97 -23.92 9.22 14.06
CA ASN A 97 -23.22 8.89 15.30
C ASN A 97 -24.05 7.95 16.21
N LYS A 98 -23.61 6.69 16.34
CA LYS A 98 -23.97 5.83 17.47
C LYS A 98 -22.73 5.11 17.97
N ASN A 99 -22.14 5.72 18.99
CA ASN A 99 -21.26 5.10 19.97
C ASN A 99 -21.69 3.66 20.31
N ASN A 100 -20.85 2.70 19.94
CA ASN A 100 -20.68 1.45 20.67
C ASN A 100 -19.21 1.04 20.53
N GLY A 101 -18.57 0.74 21.66
CA GLY A 101 -17.12 0.56 21.77
C GLY A 101 -16.56 -0.64 21.00
N GLY A 102 -16.40 -0.49 19.69
CA GLY A 102 -15.78 -1.47 18.81
C GLY A 102 -15.33 -0.81 17.52
N LYS A 103 -14.03 -0.49 17.45
CA LYS A 103 -13.25 0.01 16.28
C LYS A 103 -13.97 1.00 15.34
N ASP A 104 -13.54 2.24 15.40
CA ASP A 104 -13.80 3.29 14.41
C ASP A 104 -13.14 2.90 13.08
N TRP A 105 -13.91 2.27 12.19
CA TRP A 105 -13.44 1.94 10.84
C TRP A 105 -13.70 3.13 9.92
N GLN A 106 -12.63 3.81 9.53
CA GLN A 106 -12.68 4.88 8.54
C GLN A 106 -12.27 4.33 7.18
N THR A 107 -13.11 4.54 6.17
CA THR A 107 -12.79 4.21 4.79
C THR A 107 -11.79 5.24 4.25
N ILE A 108 -10.53 4.83 4.11
CA ILE A 108 -9.47 5.66 3.53
C ILE A 108 -9.32 5.26 2.06
N ASP A 109 -9.45 6.23 1.14
CA ASP A 109 -9.06 6.02 -0.25
C ASP A 109 -7.54 5.80 -0.31
N MET A 110 -7.11 4.58 -0.61
CA MET A 110 -5.70 4.22 -0.68
C MET A 110 -4.95 5.03 -1.75
N ASN A 111 -5.63 5.52 -2.79
CA ASN A 111 -5.02 6.37 -3.81
C ASN A 111 -4.77 7.81 -3.34
N SER A 112 -5.45 8.22 -2.26
CA SER A 112 -5.23 9.52 -1.60
C SER A 112 -4.08 9.49 -0.58
N MET A 113 -3.52 8.31 -0.28
CA MET A 113 -2.44 8.15 0.68
C MET A 113 -1.11 8.69 0.12
N ALA A 114 -0.85 9.98 0.37
CA ALA A 114 0.47 10.56 0.17
C ALA A 114 1.31 10.36 1.44
N HIS A 115 2.43 9.64 1.33
CA HIS A 115 3.42 9.60 2.41
C HIS A 115 4.14 10.94 2.47
N ALA A 116 3.96 11.69 3.55
CA ALA A 116 4.50 13.03 3.68
C ALA A 116 6.05 13.09 3.72
N ASP A 117 6.73 11.99 4.07
CA ASP A 117 8.20 11.97 4.24
C ASP A 117 8.80 10.57 3.92
N ALA A 118 8.44 9.99 2.77
CA ALA A 118 9.08 8.75 2.31
C ALA A 118 10.45 9.06 1.70
N ARG A 119 11.51 8.96 2.51
CA ARG A 119 12.91 9.11 2.04
C ARG A 119 13.60 7.76 1.86
N GLU A 120 14.45 7.69 0.85
CA GLU A 120 15.35 6.58 0.56
C GLU A 120 16.52 6.58 1.56
N ILE A 121 16.83 5.41 2.11
CA ILE A 121 17.97 5.21 3.03
C ILE A 121 18.84 4.00 2.66
N GLY A 122 18.43 3.18 1.70
CA GLY A 122 19.05 1.88 1.44
C GLY A 122 20.51 2.00 0.96
N VAL A 123 20.71 2.70 -0.16
CA VAL A 123 22.05 2.88 -0.73
C VAL A 123 22.89 3.81 0.14
N GLU A 124 22.27 4.84 0.72
CA GLU A 124 22.92 5.78 1.62
C GLU A 124 23.54 5.09 2.83
N TRP A 125 22.78 4.17 3.46
CA TRP A 125 23.25 3.41 4.60
C TRP A 125 24.42 2.50 4.23
N LEU A 126 24.34 1.81 3.09
CA LEU A 126 25.41 0.93 2.62
C LEU A 126 26.71 1.73 2.35
N CYS A 127 26.60 2.88 1.71
CA CYS A 127 27.76 3.76 1.49
C CYS A 127 28.31 4.30 2.82
N TYR A 128 27.47 4.66 3.78
CA TYR A 128 27.92 5.11 5.10
C TYR A 128 28.72 4.02 5.83
N GLN A 129 28.20 2.78 5.87
CA GLN A 129 28.91 1.65 6.45
C GLN A 129 30.26 1.37 5.76
N CYS A 130 30.33 1.52 4.43
CA CYS A 130 31.57 1.39 3.68
C CYS A 130 32.60 2.48 4.08
N LEU A 131 32.16 3.74 4.23
CA LEU A 131 33.04 4.84 4.63
C LEU A 131 33.57 4.69 6.07
N GLU A 132 32.74 4.15 6.98
CA GLU A 132 33.16 3.79 8.34
C GLU A 132 34.20 2.67 8.32
N GLN A 133 33.98 1.61 7.55
CA GLN A 133 34.94 0.50 7.41
C GLN A 133 36.28 0.96 6.81
N LEU A 134 36.24 1.89 5.86
CA LEU A 134 37.44 2.48 5.27
C LEU A 134 38.12 3.48 6.21
N GLY A 135 37.50 3.91 7.31
CA GLY A 135 38.08 4.88 8.23
C GLY A 135 38.25 6.28 7.64
N VAL A 136 37.37 6.67 6.70
CA VAL A 136 37.47 7.95 5.99
C VAL A 136 37.29 9.12 6.95
N SER A 137 36.39 8.98 7.93
CA SER A 137 36.14 10.02 8.94
C SER A 137 37.39 10.31 9.79
N GLU A 138 38.10 9.24 10.17
CA GLU A 138 39.32 9.26 10.96
C GLU A 138 40.47 9.87 10.17
N CYS A 139 40.57 9.54 8.88
CA CYS A 139 41.55 10.14 7.98
C CYS A 139 41.38 11.66 7.90
N LEU A 140 40.14 12.13 7.69
CA LEU A 140 39.85 13.57 7.66
C LEU A 140 40.13 14.23 9.01
N ARG A 141 39.82 13.57 10.12
CA ARG A 141 40.10 14.06 11.48
C ARG A 141 41.61 14.19 11.73
N ARG A 142 42.42 13.24 11.26
CA ARG A 142 43.90 13.30 11.32
C ARG A 142 44.47 14.47 10.50
N GLN A 143 43.81 14.84 9.42
CA GLN A 143 44.14 16.02 8.61
C GLN A 143 43.66 17.35 9.22
N GLY A 144 43.21 17.34 10.48
CA GLY A 144 42.80 18.54 11.20
C GLY A 144 41.45 19.11 10.77
N TRP A 145 40.57 18.29 10.17
CA TRP A 145 39.22 18.73 9.85
C TRP A 145 38.34 18.75 11.10
N GLU A 146 37.51 19.79 11.19
CA GLU A 146 36.44 19.86 12.18
C GLU A 146 35.32 18.86 11.85
N GLU A 147 34.53 18.50 12.86
CA GLU A 147 33.51 17.46 12.75
C GLU A 147 32.38 17.82 11.77
N ASP A 148 31.94 19.08 11.73
CA ASP A 148 30.92 19.57 10.80
C ASP A 148 31.29 19.39 9.31
N PRO A 149 32.47 19.84 8.85
CA PRO A 149 32.90 19.60 7.47
C PRO A 149 33.21 18.13 7.18
N ILE A 150 33.58 17.32 8.18
CA ILE A 150 33.67 15.86 8.00
C ILE A 150 32.29 15.29 7.66
N ARG A 151 31.25 15.60 8.46
CA ARG A 151 29.88 15.13 8.21
C ARG A 151 29.35 15.59 6.85
N LEU A 152 29.63 16.84 6.47
CA LEU A 152 29.28 17.37 5.14
C LEU A 152 30.01 16.62 4.01
N ALA A 153 31.29 16.31 4.20
CA ALA A 153 32.08 15.55 3.22
C ALA A 153 31.51 14.15 3.03
N LEU A 154 31.23 13.43 4.12
CA LEU A 154 30.59 12.10 4.08
C LEU A 154 29.24 12.17 3.38
N THR A 155 28.39 13.16 3.73
CA THR A 155 27.10 13.40 3.07
C THR A 155 27.26 13.52 1.56
N HIS A 156 28.25 14.31 1.13
CA HIS A 156 28.49 14.57 -0.28
C HIS A 156 29.03 13.34 -1.03
N ILE A 157 29.98 12.61 -0.44
CA ILE A 157 30.54 11.38 -1.00
C ILE A 157 29.44 10.33 -1.19
N ILE A 158 28.63 10.09 -0.15
CA ILE A 158 27.51 9.14 -0.20
C ILE A 158 26.51 9.54 -1.28
N SER A 159 26.12 10.83 -1.31
CA SER A 159 25.13 11.30 -2.29
C SER A 159 25.62 11.12 -3.73
N ARG A 160 26.91 11.36 -3.98
CA ARG A 160 27.54 11.19 -5.30
C ARG A 160 27.75 9.72 -5.68
N ALA A 161 27.96 8.84 -4.71
CA ALA A 161 28.04 7.40 -4.92
C ALA A 161 26.67 6.79 -5.23
N ALA A 162 25.63 7.19 -4.49
CA ALA A 162 24.26 6.71 -4.68
C ALA A 162 23.62 7.27 -5.96
N TYR A 163 23.81 8.56 -6.23
CA TYR A 163 23.26 9.20 -7.41
C TYR A 163 24.20 10.29 -7.98
N PRO A 164 25.04 9.93 -8.96
CA PRO A 164 25.96 10.88 -9.59
C PRO A 164 25.23 12.01 -10.33
N ALA A 165 25.16 13.20 -9.74
CA ALA A 165 24.58 14.40 -10.37
C ALA A 165 25.26 15.70 -9.91
N SER A 166 24.96 16.83 -10.56
CA SER A 166 25.51 18.15 -10.16
C SER A 166 25.18 18.48 -8.70
N GLU A 167 25.94 19.38 -8.08
CA GLU A 167 25.77 19.81 -6.68
C GLU A 167 24.38 20.44 -6.46
N LEU A 168 23.87 21.14 -7.48
CA LEU A 168 22.51 21.65 -7.49
C LEU A 168 21.46 20.51 -7.48
N CYS A 169 21.66 19.48 -8.30
CA CYS A 169 20.76 18.32 -8.32
C CYS A 169 20.85 17.53 -7.02
N THR A 170 22.07 17.31 -6.52
CA THR A 170 22.37 16.62 -5.27
C THR A 170 21.68 17.30 -4.09
N SER A 171 21.86 18.61 -3.91
CA SER A 171 21.19 19.35 -2.83
C SER A 171 19.65 19.31 -2.92
N ARG A 172 19.08 19.28 -4.13
CA ARG A 172 17.63 19.09 -4.33
C ARG A 172 17.17 17.67 -3.97
N ARG A 173 17.93 16.65 -4.35
CA ARG A 173 17.62 15.24 -4.04
C ARG A 173 17.68 14.96 -2.55
N ILE A 174 18.72 15.45 -1.86
CA ILE A 174 18.87 15.37 -0.40
C ILE A 174 17.62 15.90 0.32
N ARG A 175 17.04 17.01 -0.17
CA ARG A 175 15.85 17.60 0.45
C ARG A 175 14.54 16.88 0.15
N LYS A 176 14.44 16.24 -1.02
CA LYS A 176 13.17 15.67 -1.49
C LYS A 176 13.03 14.19 -1.16
N ASN A 177 14.11 13.42 -1.37
CA ASN A 177 14.01 11.97 -1.48
C ASN A 177 15.07 11.20 -0.69
N SER A 178 16.15 11.81 -0.19
CA SER A 178 17.25 11.06 0.42
C SER A 178 17.40 11.36 1.91
N ALA A 179 17.60 10.31 2.71
CA ALA A 179 17.81 10.37 4.15
C ALA A 179 19.30 10.48 4.55
N VAL A 180 20.18 10.87 3.62
CA VAL A 180 21.64 10.90 3.84
C VAL A 180 22.05 11.83 4.99
N CYS A 181 21.31 12.92 5.22
CA CYS A 181 21.58 13.87 6.29
C CYS A 181 21.28 13.28 7.67
N GLU A 182 20.22 12.48 7.78
CA GLU A 182 19.90 11.72 8.98
C GLU A 182 20.98 10.68 9.29
N VAL A 183 21.48 9.99 8.26
CA VAL A 183 22.53 8.97 8.40
C VAL A 183 23.86 9.57 8.87
N THR A 184 24.28 10.67 8.25
CA THR A 184 25.58 11.32 8.53
C THR A 184 25.54 12.33 9.68
N GLY A 185 24.34 12.66 10.18
CA GLY A 185 24.14 13.67 11.22
C GLY A 185 24.41 15.11 10.77
N PHE A 186 24.47 15.40 9.46
CA PHE A 186 24.59 16.77 8.97
C PHE A 186 23.21 17.44 8.87
N PRO A 187 23.02 18.66 9.42
CA PRO A 187 21.72 19.31 9.44
C PRO A 187 21.22 19.70 8.03
N LEU A 188 20.05 19.19 7.65
CA LEU A 188 19.41 19.43 6.35
C LEU A 188 19.22 20.92 6.04
N SER A 189 18.95 21.75 7.05
CA SER A 189 18.77 23.20 6.92
C SER A 189 20.01 23.92 6.37
N ARG A 190 21.20 23.36 6.58
CA ARG A 190 22.48 23.93 6.13
C ARG A 190 22.93 23.39 4.77
N ILE A 191 22.27 22.39 4.20
CA ILE A 191 22.59 21.85 2.87
C ILE A 191 22.22 22.89 1.81
N ASN A 192 23.20 23.33 1.04
CA ASN A 192 23.01 24.10 -0.18
C ASN A 192 24.10 23.73 -1.22
N LYS A 193 23.88 24.10 -2.48
CA LYS A 193 24.81 23.78 -3.57
C LYS A 193 26.22 24.34 -3.33
N ASP A 194 26.34 25.51 -2.71
CA ASP A 194 27.61 26.23 -2.55
C ASP A 194 28.48 25.59 -1.46
N CYS A 195 27.86 25.09 -0.40
CA CYS A 195 28.47 24.25 0.62
C CYS A 195 29.01 22.96 0.02
N LEU A 196 28.24 22.30 -0.86
CA LEU A 196 28.70 21.11 -1.58
C LEU A 196 29.89 21.44 -2.52
N TYR A 197 29.85 22.56 -3.26
CA TYR A 197 31.00 22.98 -4.06
C TYR A 197 32.26 23.24 -3.22
N ARG A 198 32.10 23.94 -2.09
CA ARG A 198 33.21 24.24 -1.17
C ARG A 198 33.82 22.98 -0.59
N ILE A 199 33.00 22.00 -0.18
CA ILE A 199 33.51 20.75 0.39
C ILE A 199 34.23 19.91 -0.67
N THR A 200 33.72 19.86 -1.90
CA THR A 200 34.39 19.18 -3.02
C THR A 200 35.78 19.74 -3.28
N ARG A 201 35.94 21.08 -3.30
CA ARG A 201 37.26 21.70 -3.45
C ARG A 201 38.19 21.36 -2.30
N ARG A 202 37.68 21.34 -1.08
CA ARG A 202 38.47 21.00 0.12
C ARG A 202 38.91 19.54 0.11
N LEU A 203 38.02 18.62 -0.29
CA LEU A 203 38.34 17.20 -0.48
C LEU A 203 39.38 16.99 -1.57
N TYR A 204 39.25 17.69 -2.70
CA TYR A 204 40.25 17.62 -3.77
C TYR A 204 41.63 18.13 -3.32
N GLY A 205 41.68 19.09 -2.39
CA GLY A 205 42.94 19.57 -1.81
C GLY A 205 43.76 18.50 -1.07
N ILE A 206 43.12 17.44 -0.59
CA ILE A 206 43.76 16.33 0.15
C ILE A 206 43.73 15.00 -0.62
N HIS A 207 43.42 15.02 -1.93
CA HIS A 207 43.21 13.81 -2.72
C HIS A 207 44.40 12.84 -2.67
N ALA A 208 45.64 13.34 -2.76
CA ALA A 208 46.84 12.51 -2.76
C ALA A 208 47.03 11.75 -1.43
N GLU A 209 46.67 12.39 -0.31
CA GLU A 209 46.75 11.75 1.01
C GLU A 209 45.62 10.73 1.20
N MET A 210 44.42 11.03 0.68
CA MET A 210 43.31 10.08 0.68
C MET A 210 43.61 8.86 -0.19
N GLU A 211 44.18 9.03 -1.38
CA GLU A 211 44.60 7.93 -2.25
C GLU A 211 45.63 7.04 -1.57
N LYS A 212 46.64 7.64 -0.92
CA LYS A 212 47.64 6.90 -0.14
C LYS A 212 47.03 6.15 1.05
N PHE A 213 46.01 6.73 1.69
CA PHE A 213 45.34 6.09 2.83
C PHE A 213 44.45 4.90 2.41
N LEU A 214 43.88 4.94 1.21
CA LEU A 214 42.96 3.93 0.68
C LEU A 214 43.65 2.85 -0.19
N SER A 215 44.95 2.99 -0.46
CA SER A 215 45.77 2.01 -1.20
C SER A 215 46.31 0.92 -0.28
#